data_AF-A0A357EYK9-F1
#
_entry.id   AF-A0A357EYK9-F1
#
_cell.length_a   1.000
_cell.length_b   1.000
_cell.length_c   1.000
_cell.angle_alpha   90.00
_cell.angle_beta   90.00
_cell.angle_gamma   90.00
#
_symmetry.space_group_name_H-M   'P 1'
#
loop_
_entity.id
_entity.type
_entity.pdbx_description
1 polymer ?
#
loop_
_entity_poly.entity_id
_entity_poly.type
_entity_poly.pdbx_seq_one_letter_code
_entity_poly.pdbx_strand_id
1 'polypeptide(L)' 'MNLKNILGIIRPEMRAATVCESCGNEFTCGASLAGCWCTSFKLTDETRKDLRKKFKNCLCMNCISKYAENTEDK' A
#
# COMPACT_ATOMS: atom_id res chain seq x y z
N MET A 1 11.19 17.67 -15.35
CA MET A 1 11.11 16.77 -14.18
C MET A 1 10.86 17.60 -12.93
N ASN A 2 9.78 17.32 -12.18
CA ASN A 2 9.32 18.17 -11.08
C ASN A 2 9.95 17.70 -9.74
N LEU A 3 10.71 18.59 -9.08
CA LEU A 3 11.52 18.30 -7.89
C LEU A 3 10.69 17.76 -6.72
N LYS A 4 9.41 18.15 -6.63
CA LYS A 4 8.50 17.76 -5.56
C LYS A 4 8.21 16.24 -5.53
N ASN A 5 8.24 15.58 -6.68
CA ASN A 5 7.97 14.14 -6.76
C ASN A 5 9.18 13.29 -6.31
N ILE A 6 10.40 13.83 -6.41
CA ILE A 6 11.62 13.12 -6.02
C ILE A 6 11.72 13.05 -4.49
N LEU A 7 11.35 14.11 -3.78
CA LEU A 7 11.40 14.16 -2.32
C LEU A 7 10.50 13.11 -1.67
N GLY A 8 9.31 12.87 -2.21
CA GLY A 8 8.39 11.85 -1.69
C GLY A 8 8.86 10.40 -1.92
N ILE A 9 9.81 10.17 -2.84
CA ILE A 9 10.43 8.87 -3.09
C ILE A 9 11.57 8.60 -2.08
N ILE A 10 12.26 9.66 -1.65
CA ILE A 10 13.35 9.61 -0.65
C ILE A 10 12.78 9.62 0.78
N ARG A 11 11.71 10.38 1.03
CA ARG A 11 11.05 10.55 2.33
C ARG A 11 9.53 10.38 2.19
N PRO A 12 9.02 9.14 2.27
CA PRO A 12 7.60 8.84 2.09
C PRO A 12 6.70 9.56 3.12
N GLU A 13 7.21 9.92 4.30
CA GLU A 13 6.45 10.64 5.34
C GLU A 13 6.01 12.04 4.91
N MET A 14 6.68 12.64 3.92
CA MET A 14 6.31 13.95 3.38
C MET A 14 5.29 13.87 2.24
N ARG A 15 4.80 12.68 1.88
CA ARG A 15 3.70 12.57 0.92
C ARG A 15 2.41 13.11 1.53
N ALA A 16 1.60 13.73 0.68
CA ALA A 16 0.22 14.03 1.03
C ALA A 16 -0.50 12.74 1.42
N ALA A 17 -1.32 12.82 2.47
CA ALA A 17 -2.22 11.75 2.84
C ALA A 17 -3.17 11.45 1.65
N THR A 18 -3.50 10.18 1.50
CA THR A 18 -4.50 9.70 0.55
C THR A 18 -5.57 8.91 1.29
N VAL A 19 -6.72 8.72 0.66
CA VAL A 19 -7.87 8.04 1.27
C VAL A 19 -7.86 6.57 0.88
N CYS A 20 -8.04 5.69 1.86
CA CYS A 20 -8.17 4.26 1.60
C CYS A 20 -9.53 3.96 0.95
N GLU A 21 -9.51 3.31 -0.21
CA GLU A 21 -10.76 2.97 -0.93
C GLU A 21 -11.63 1.95 -0.18
N SER A 22 -11.03 1.09 0.67
CA SER A 22 -11.78 0.08 1.42
C SER A 22 -12.45 0.62 2.68
N CYS A 23 -11.87 1.61 3.37
CA CYS A 23 -12.40 2.07 4.67
C CYS A 23 -12.62 3.58 4.78
N GLY A 24 -12.19 4.37 3.79
CA GLY A 24 -12.35 5.82 3.81
C GLY A 24 -11.38 6.59 4.72
N ASN A 25 -10.49 5.91 5.44
CA ASN A 25 -9.53 6.57 6.33
C ASN A 25 -8.36 7.17 5.55
N GLU A 26 -7.88 8.32 6.00
CA GLU A 26 -6.64 8.93 5.50
C GLU A 26 -5.42 8.12 5.95
N PHE A 27 -4.46 7.96 5.05
CA PHE A 27 -3.18 7.33 5.33
C PHE A 27 -2.09 7.82 4.39
N THR A 28 -0.83 7.67 4.79
CA THR A 28 0.32 8.01 3.94
C THR A 28 0.87 6.76 3.27
N CYS A 29 1.07 6.81 1.95
CA CYS A 29 1.69 5.72 1.22
C CYS A 29 3.19 5.60 1.59
N GLY A 30 3.58 4.47 2.17
CA GLY A 30 4.95 4.20 2.64
C GLY A 30 5.95 3.85 1.53
N ALA A 31 5.58 3.89 0.25
CA ALA A 31 6.43 3.39 -0.83
C ALA A 31 7.68 4.25 -1.05
N SER A 32 8.85 3.79 -0.65
CA SER A 32 10.12 4.51 -0.83
C SER A 32 11.11 3.69 -1.64
N LEU A 33 12.27 4.28 -1.96
CA LEU A 33 13.41 3.51 -2.50
C LEU A 33 13.87 2.40 -1.56
N ALA A 34 13.67 2.57 -0.25
CA ALA A 34 14.01 1.56 0.76
C ALA A 34 12.93 0.46 0.91
N GLY A 35 11.83 0.54 0.15
CA GLY A 35 10.70 -0.37 0.24
C GLY A 35 9.45 0.26 0.85
N CYS A 36 8.44 -0.56 1.12
CA CYS A 36 7.18 -0.17 1.73
C CYS A 36 6.73 -1.25 2.71
N TRP A 37 6.03 -0.88 3.78
CA TRP A 37 5.32 -1.87 4.61
C TRP A 37 4.34 -2.72 3.79
N CYS A 38 3.82 -2.23 2.66
CA CYS A 38 2.87 -2.99 1.84
C CYS A 38 3.52 -4.20 1.13
N THR A 39 4.84 -4.19 0.95
CA THR A 39 5.58 -5.33 0.37
C THR A 39 5.87 -6.42 1.39
N SER A 40 5.69 -6.15 2.69
CA SER A 40 5.81 -7.15 3.74
C SER A 40 4.60 -8.10 3.78
N PHE A 41 3.47 -7.71 3.17
CA PHE A 41 2.30 -8.56 3.07
C PHE A 41 2.41 -9.48 1.85
N LYS A 42 2.41 -10.79 2.09
CA LYS A 42 2.33 -11.78 1.02
C LYS A 42 0.86 -11.96 0.63
N LEU A 43 0.58 -11.77 -0.65
CA LEU A 43 -0.73 -11.97 -1.25
C LEU A 43 -0.59 -13.08 -2.30
N THR A 44 -1.49 -14.07 -2.32
CA THR A 44 -1.60 -14.95 -3.50
C THR A 44 -1.82 -14.13 -4.76
N ASP A 45 -1.46 -14.70 -5.90
CA ASP A 45 -1.80 -14.13 -7.21
C ASP A 45 -3.32 -13.99 -7.41
N GLU A 46 -4.12 -14.89 -6.83
CA GLU A 46 -5.58 -14.81 -6.86
C GLU A 46 -6.10 -13.60 -6.09
N THR A 47 -5.70 -13.46 -4.82
CA THR A 47 -6.04 -12.32 -3.98
C THR A 47 -5.59 -11.01 -4.63
N ARG A 48 -4.38 -10.97 -5.20
CA ARG A 48 -3.87 -9.79 -5.90
C ARG A 48 -4.71 -9.45 -7.14
N LYS A 49 -5.12 -10.44 -7.93
CA LYS A 49 -6.00 -10.24 -9.09
C LYS A 49 -7.36 -9.71 -8.65
N ASP A 50 -7.92 -10.23 -7.58
CA ASP A 50 -9.22 -9.79 -7.07
C ASP A 50 -9.17 -8.39 -6.47
N LEU A 51 -8.11 -8.05 -5.74
CA LEU A 51 -7.89 -6.69 -5.26
C LEU A 51 -7.80 -5.69 -6.42
N ARG A 52 -7.12 -6.03 -7.52
CA ARG A 52 -7.03 -5.17 -8.72
C ARG A 52 -8.37 -4.98 -9.45
N LYS A 53 -9.29 -5.94 -9.30
CA LYS A 53 -10.65 -5.82 -9.84
C LYS A 53 -11.51 -4.94 -8.93
N LYS A 54 -11.42 -5.14 -7.60
CA LYS A 54 -12.24 -4.49 -6.57
C LYS A 54 -11.85 -3.04 -6.28
N PHE A 55 -10.56 -2.74 -6.29
CA PHE A 55 -10.02 -1.44 -5.89
C PHE A 55 -9.20 -0.83 -7.03
N LYS A 56 -9.42 0.44 -7.32
CA LYS A 56 -8.66 1.24 -8.30
C LYS A 56 -7.60 2.13 -7.66
N ASN A 57 -7.75 2.40 -6.37
CA ASN A 57 -6.93 3.27 -5.55
C ASN A 57 -6.23 2.50 -4.42
N CYS A 58 -5.47 3.22 -3.61
CA CYS A 58 -4.61 2.61 -2.61
C CYS A 58 -5.39 2.10 -1.39
N LEU A 59 -4.89 1.02 -0.79
CA LEU A 59 -5.37 0.47 0.47
C LEU A 59 -4.39 0.80 1.61
N CYS A 60 -4.92 1.15 2.78
CA CYS A 60 -4.10 1.36 3.96
C CYS A 60 -3.59 0.03 4.54
N MET A 61 -2.61 0.12 5.43
CA MET A 61 -1.97 -1.04 6.09
C MET A 61 -2.98 -1.99 6.73
N ASN A 62 -3.95 -1.43 7.46
CA ASN A 62 -4.97 -2.20 8.17
C ASN A 62 -5.97 -2.89 7.22
N CYS A 63 -6.16 -2.36 6.01
CA CYS A 63 -7.07 -2.96 5.04
C CYS A 63 -6.36 -4.02 4.21
N ILE A 64 -5.13 -3.75 3.73
CA ILE A 64 -4.40 -4.72 2.93
C ILE A 64 -3.96 -5.94 3.76
N SER A 65 -3.68 -5.76 5.06
CA SER A 65 -3.31 -6.87 5.95
C SER A 65 -4.42 -7.91 6.10
N LYS A 66 -5.69 -7.53 5.92
CA LYS A 66 -6.84 -8.47 5.93
C LYS A 66 -6.85 -9.42 4.73
N TYR A 67 -6.13 -9.05 3.67
CA TYR A 67 -5.97 -9.86 2.47
C TYR A 67 -4.61 -10.54 2.42
N ALA A 68 -3.66 -10.11 3.25
CA ALA A 68 -2.41 -10.81 3.45
C ALA A 68 -2.75 -12.20 3.99
N GLU A 69 -2.25 -13.22 3.33
CA GLU A 69 -2.33 -14.56 3.89
C GLU A 69 -1.53 -14.57 5.18
N ASN A 70 -2.10 -15.07 6.28
CA ASN A 70 -1.31 -15.51 7.42
C ASN A 70 -0.44 -16.65 6.91
N THR A 71 0.77 -16.35 6.45
CA THR A 71 1.80 -17.37 6.28
C THR A 71 2.37 -17.70 7.65
N GLU A 72 1.52 -18.28 8.51
CA GLU A 72 1.98 -19.26 9.47
C GLU A 72 2.20 -20.54 8.66
N ASP A 73 3.46 -20.70 8.27
CA ASP A 73 4.02 -21.95 7.80
C ASP A 73 3.61 -23.06 8.79
N LYS A 74 2.83 -24.03 8.31
CA LYS A 74 2.57 -25.30 9.00
C LYS A 74 3.38 -26.38 8.30
#